data_AF-A0A9Q1BTY8-F1
#
_entry.id   AF-A0A9Q1BTY8-F1
#
_cell.length_a   1.000
_cell.length_b   1.000
_cell.length_c   1.000
_cell.angle_alpha   90.00
_cell.angle_beta   90.00
_cell.angle_gamma   90.00
#
_symmetry.space_group_name_H-M   'P 1'
#
loop_
_entity.id
_entity.type
_entity.pdbx_description
1 polymer ?
#
loop_
_entity_poly.entity_id
_entity_poly.type
_entity_poly.pdbx_seq_one_letter_code
_entity_poly.pdbx_strand_id
1 'polypeptide(L)' 'MSLNILAFSRAMVYYKGFGFLSHEFWLGNDTITVLTTQRNYQLRIDLVNGYGAPYYATYSYF' A
#
# COMPACT_ATOMS: atom_id res chain seq x y z
N MET A 1 16.91 24.28 12.93
CA MET A 1 15.59 23.63 12.76
C MET A 1 15.53 23.06 11.35
N SER A 2 16.08 21.87 11.13
CA SER A 2 16.19 21.20 9.81
C SER A 2 15.44 19.86 9.76
N LEU A 3 14.63 19.58 10.77
CA LEU A 3 13.73 18.43 10.74
C LEU A 3 12.58 18.74 9.75
N ASN A 4 12.25 17.75 8.91
CA ASN A 4 10.94 17.54 8.27
C ASN A 4 10.67 17.86 6.79
N ILE A 5 11.57 18.36 5.94
CA ILE A 5 11.21 18.43 4.50
C ILE A 5 11.23 17.03 3.85
N LEU A 6 12.27 16.23 4.11
CA LEU A 6 12.40 14.88 3.56
C LEU A 6 11.42 13.87 4.16
N ALA A 7 11.10 14.00 5.45
CA ALA A 7 10.09 13.15 6.07
C ALA A 7 8.67 13.48 5.57
N PHE A 8 8.37 14.77 5.39
CA PHE A 8 7.10 15.22 4.84
C PHE A 8 6.95 14.82 3.37
N SER A 9 7.99 14.96 2.54
CA SER A 9 7.93 14.53 1.15
C SER A 9 7.69 13.03 1.03
N ARG A 10 8.36 12.21 1.87
CA ARG A 10 8.08 10.77 1.95
C ARG A 10 6.64 10.48 2.37
N ALA A 11 6.13 11.14 3.40
CA ALA A 11 4.76 10.96 3.86
C ALA A 11 3.73 11.32 2.78
N MET A 12 3.95 12.42 2.04
CA MET A 12 3.10 12.82 0.92
C MET A 12 3.07 11.78 -0.19
N VAL A 13 4.22 11.18 -0.51
CA VAL A 13 4.33 10.16 -1.56
C VAL A 13 3.48 8.92 -1.21
N TYR A 14 3.52 8.42 0.02
CA TYR A 14 2.64 7.31 0.43
C TYR A 14 1.17 7.73 0.58
N TYR A 15 0.91 8.99 0.95
CA TYR A 15 -0.45 9.51 1.05
C TYR A 15 -1.14 9.56 -0.33
N LYS A 16 -0.43 10.05 -1.36
CA LYS A 16 -0.96 10.21 -2.73
C LYS A 16 -0.75 9.02 -3.65
N GLY A 17 0.16 8.12 -3.30
CA GLY A 17 0.55 7.03 -4.17
C GLY A 17 1.61 7.44 -5.20
N PHE A 18 2.19 6.44 -5.84
CA PHE A 18 3.28 6.59 -6.80
C PHE A 18 3.46 5.30 -7.59
N GLY A 19 4.25 5.37 -8.66
CA GLY A 19 4.54 4.24 -9.55
C GLY A 19 3.54 4.13 -10.69
N PHE A 20 3.54 2.97 -11.35
CA PHE A 20 2.73 2.72 -12.53
C PHE A 20 1.88 1.47 -12.32
N LEU A 21 0.57 1.56 -12.58
CA LEU A 21 -0.37 0.44 -12.38
C LEU A 21 -0.01 -0.83 -13.19
N SER A 22 0.76 -0.69 -14.27
CA SER A 22 1.26 -1.81 -15.06
C SER A 22 2.51 -2.49 -14.47
N HIS A 23 3.09 -1.95 -13.39
CA HIS A 23 4.32 -2.40 -12.75
C HIS A 23 4.22 -2.25 -11.22
N GLU A 24 5.30 -1.82 -10.57
CA GLU A 24 5.36 -1.52 -9.14
C GLU A 24 4.71 -0.17 -8.86
N PHE A 25 3.75 -0.17 -7.94
CA PHE A 25 3.07 1.04 -7.50
C PHE A 25 2.58 0.92 -6.06
N TRP A 26 2.30 2.07 -5.47
CA TRP A 26 1.47 2.19 -4.28
C TRP A 26 0.25 3.04 -4.63
N LEU A 27 -0.96 2.56 -4.32
CA LEU A 27 -2.20 3.23 -4.74
C LEU A 27 -2.39 4.60 -4.08
N GLY A 28 -1.83 4.79 -2.88
CA GLY A 28 -2.06 5.98 -2.07
C GLY A 28 -3.04 5.72 -0.93
N ASN A 29 -2.67 6.12 0.27
CA ASN A 29 -3.48 5.89 1.46
C ASN A 29 -4.84 6.60 1.39
N ASP A 30 -4.91 7.76 0.73
CA ASP A 30 -6.16 8.49 0.57
C ASP A 30 -7.18 7.69 -0.25
N THR A 31 -6.73 7.10 -1.35
CA THR A 31 -7.54 6.26 -2.23
C THR A 31 -7.91 4.93 -1.56
N ILE A 32 -6.95 4.27 -0.90
CA ILE A 32 -7.20 3.02 -0.15
C ILE A 32 -8.28 3.26 0.91
N THR A 33 -8.16 4.34 1.68
CA THR A 33 -9.14 4.69 2.74
C THR A 33 -10.54 4.89 2.15
N VAL A 34 -10.66 5.63 1.05
CA VAL A 34 -11.95 5.84 0.38
C VAL A 34 -12.55 4.51 -0.08
N LEU A 35 -11.73 3.58 -0.60
CA LEU A 35 -12.23 2.30 -1.09
C LEU A 35 -12.66 1.37 0.04
N THR A 36 -11.87 1.24 1.11
CA THR A 36 -12.10 0.23 2.16
C THR A 36 -13.14 0.66 3.19
N THR A 37 -13.38 1.96 3.37
CA THR A 37 -14.40 2.44 4.33
C THR A 37 -15.84 2.25 3.85
N GLN A 38 -16.05 1.98 2.56
CA GLN A 38 -17.40 1.90 1.97
C GLN A 38 -18.14 0.60 2.31
N ARG A 39 -17.42 -0.48 2.60
CA ARG A 39 -17.96 -1.81 2.97
C ARG A 39 -16.83 -2.68 3.52
N ASN A 40 -17.14 -3.82 4.09
CA ASN A 40 -16.10 -4.75 4.54
C ASN A 40 -15.36 -5.36 3.35
N TYR A 41 -14.04 -5.19 3.31
CA TYR A 41 -13.15 -5.84 2.35
C TYR A 41 -12.24 -6.84 3.05
N GLN A 42 -11.86 -7.89 2.30
CA GLN A 42 -10.78 -8.77 2.68
C GLN A 42 -9.48 -8.23 2.08
N LEU A 43 -8.42 -8.15 2.89
CA LEU A 43 -7.05 -7.96 2.39
C LEU A 43 -6.43 -9.32 2.10
N ARG A 44 -5.93 -9.51 0.88
CA ARG A 44 -5.06 -10.63 0.50
C ARG A 44 -3.68 -10.10 0.17
N ILE A 45 -2.66 -10.73 0.74
CA ILE A 45 -1.25 -10.45 0.44
C ILE A 45 -0.68 -11.71 -0.20
N ASP A 46 -0.29 -11.62 -1.47
CA ASP A 46 0.44 -12.66 -2.19
C ASP A 46 1.95 -12.37 -2.09
N LEU A 47 2.74 -13.39 -1.77
CA LEU A 47 4.19 -13.27 -1.62
C LEU A 47 4.92 -14.51 -2.14
N VAL A 48 6.14 -14.29 -2.64
CA VAL A 48 7.00 -15.34 -3.16
C VAL A 48 8.29 -15.32 -2.35
N ASN A 49 8.69 -16.47 -1.79
CA ASN A 49 9.93 -16.56 -1.03
C ASN A 49 11.17 -16.51 -1.95
N GLY A 50 12.37 -16.43 -1.37
CA GLY A 50 13.62 -16.39 -2.13
C GLY A 50 13.90 -17.63 -3.01
N TYR A 51 13.15 -18.71 -2.83
CA TYR A 51 13.24 -19.94 -3.63
C TYR A 51 12.12 -20.04 -4.69
N GLY A 52 11.30 -19.01 -4.85
CA GLY A 52 10.20 -18.99 -5.82
C GLY A 52 8.91 -19.66 -5.33
N ALA A 53 8.83 -20.12 -4.08
CA ALA A 53 7.60 -20.74 -3.56
C ALA A 53 6.55 -19.67 -3.20
N PRO A 54 5.30 -19.80 -3.68
CA PRO A 54 4.24 -18.84 -3.41
C PRO A 54 3.54 -19.11 -2.06
N TYR A 55 3.17 -18.03 -1.39
CA TYR A 55 2.38 -18.03 -0.16
C TYR A 55 1.36 -16.90 -0.22
N TYR A 56 0.32 -17.00 0.61
CA TYR A 56 -0.62 -15.91 0.79
C TYR A 56 -1.10 -15.82 2.23
N ALA A 57 -1.51 -14.62 2.62
CA ALA A 57 -2.21 -14.35 3.87
C ALA A 57 -3.50 -13.56 3.57
N THR A 58 -4.56 -13.88 4.30
CA THR A 58 -5.85 -13.18 4.18
C THR A 58 -6.31 -12.63 5.52
N TYR A 59 -6.85 -11.41 5.50
CA TYR A 59 -7.50 -10.76 6.64
C TYR A 59 -8.92 -10.39 6.26
N SER A 60 -9.90 -10.95 6.95
CA SER A 60 -11.33 -10.82 6.59
C SER A 60 -11.90 -9.41 6.72
N TYR A 61 -11.23 -8.53 7.46
CA TYR A 61 -11.64 -7.15 7.71
C TYR A 61 -10.42 -6.23 7.59
N PHE A 62 -10.42 -5.37 6.58
CA PHE A 62 -9.37 -4.39 6.28
C PHE A 62 -9.98 -3.02 5.96
#